data_AF-A0A7X4DW17-F1
#
_entry.id   AF-A0A7X4DW17-F1
#
_cell.length_a   1.000
_cell.length_b   1.000
_cell.length_c   1.000
_cell.angle_alpha   90.00
_cell.angle_beta   90.00
_cell.angle_gamma   90.00
#
_symmetry.space_group_name_H-M   'P 1'
#
loop_
_entity.id
_entity.type
_entity.pdbx_description
1 polymer ?
#
loop_
_entity_poly.entity_id
_entity_poly.type
_entity_poly.pdbx_seq_one_letter_code
_entity_poly.pdbx_strand_id
1 'polypeptide(L)'
;AAKGGAAYVLNYSYTVPKHRPDPAPVYGDVVTETVEWMAERLAALEAAGLPREAIAIDPGIAFGKSHDEDLQALRRLPELRTAGQPLLLAHSRKNYIGSVSGTGPEDRDLETHVTTALAYAQGARIFRVHDVAGTRRTLAMAAAIVVAGPGAFAPDEGSWPWAAGATAAEAIAEKALIEPPSGQRW
;
A
#
# COMPACT_ATOMS: atom_id res chain seq x y z
N ALA A 1 -6.38 -24.51 -1.76
CA ALA A 1 -5.03 -23.93 -1.83
C ALA A 1 -3.97 -25.02 -1.80
N ALA A 2 -3.73 -25.69 -0.66
CA ALA A 2 -2.66 -26.70 -0.51
C ALA A 2 -2.67 -27.79 -1.60
N LYS A 3 -3.79 -28.51 -1.78
CA LYS A 3 -3.92 -29.54 -2.83
C LYS A 3 -3.72 -29.02 -4.26
N GLY A 4 -3.99 -27.74 -4.50
CA GLY A 4 -3.93 -27.13 -5.82
C GLY A 4 -2.64 -26.36 -6.12
N GLY A 5 -1.68 -26.32 -5.18
CA GLY A 5 -0.41 -25.59 -5.36
C GLY A 5 -0.56 -24.08 -5.53
N ALA A 6 -1.71 -23.50 -5.16
CA ALA A 6 -1.97 -22.07 -5.32
C ALA A 6 -1.53 -21.27 -4.08
N ALA A 7 -1.00 -20.07 -4.32
CA ALA A 7 -0.80 -19.06 -3.27
C ALA A 7 -2.14 -18.66 -2.62
N TYR A 8 -2.07 -18.16 -1.39
CA TYR A 8 -3.23 -17.85 -0.58
C TYR A 8 -3.14 -16.44 0.03
N VAL A 9 -4.26 -15.74 0.04
CA VAL A 9 -4.41 -14.48 0.76
C VAL A 9 -5.30 -14.71 1.96
N LEU A 10 -4.72 -14.65 3.16
CA LEU A 10 -5.48 -14.65 4.40
C LEU A 10 -6.00 -13.24 4.67
N ASN A 11 -7.26 -13.01 4.31
CA ASN A 11 -7.94 -11.75 4.55
C ASN A 11 -8.72 -11.79 5.86
N TYR A 12 -8.42 -10.85 6.76
CA TYR A 12 -9.24 -10.59 7.94
C TYR A 12 -10.61 -10.05 7.51
N SER A 13 -11.65 -10.60 8.11
CA SER A 13 -13.01 -10.08 8.04
C SER A 13 -13.72 -10.42 9.33
N TYR A 14 -14.41 -9.45 9.92
CA TYR A 14 -15.16 -9.69 11.15
C TYR A 14 -16.33 -10.67 10.92
N THR A 15 -16.95 -10.63 9.74
CA THR A 15 -18.05 -11.53 9.35
C THR A 15 -17.78 -12.21 8.02
N VAL A 16 -18.43 -13.36 7.81
CA VAL A 16 -18.50 -14.05 6.52
C VAL A 16 -19.98 -14.38 6.27
N PRO A 17 -20.63 -13.86 5.20
CA PRO A 17 -20.08 -13.02 4.11
C PRO A 17 -19.68 -11.62 4.58
N LYS A 18 -18.86 -10.91 3.79
CA LYS A 18 -18.28 -9.61 4.17
C LYS A 18 -19.35 -8.51 4.28
N HIS A 19 -19.72 -8.16 5.50
CA HIS A 19 -20.58 -7.00 5.79
C HIS A 19 -20.25 -6.44 7.17
N ARG A 20 -20.60 -5.18 7.43
CA ARG A 20 -20.56 -4.66 8.80
C ARG A 20 -21.76 -5.25 9.56
N PRO A 21 -21.55 -6.01 10.65
CA PRO A 21 -22.65 -6.54 11.43
C PRO A 21 -23.38 -5.43 12.20
N ASP A 22 -24.60 -5.74 12.63
CA ASP A 22 -25.43 -4.92 13.50
C ASP A 22 -25.81 -5.74 14.76
N PRO A 23 -25.44 -5.32 15.98
CA PRO A 23 -24.67 -4.12 16.29
C PRO A 23 -23.24 -4.16 15.74
N ALA A 24 -22.64 -2.97 15.55
CA ALA A 24 -21.27 -2.85 15.08
C ALA A 24 -20.29 -3.56 16.03
N PRO A 25 -19.19 -4.13 15.51
CA PRO A 25 -18.15 -4.73 16.34
C PRO A 25 -17.59 -3.72 17.34
N VAL A 26 -17.26 -4.19 18.53
CA VAL A 26 -16.53 -3.41 19.53
C VAL A 26 -15.17 -4.05 19.68
N TYR A 27 -14.14 -3.36 19.21
CA TYR A 27 -12.75 -3.73 19.44
C TYR A 27 -12.25 -3.05 20.71
N GLY A 28 -11.52 -3.79 21.54
CA GLY A 28 -10.65 -3.20 22.56
C GLY A 28 -9.43 -2.55 21.91
N ASP A 29 -8.80 -3.26 20.97
CA ASP A 29 -7.76 -2.73 20.08
C ASP A 29 -7.81 -3.47 18.75
N VAL A 30 -8.29 -2.78 17.71
CA VAL A 30 -8.51 -3.38 16.39
C VAL A 30 -7.24 -3.99 15.78
N VAL A 31 -6.06 -3.44 16.10
CA VAL A 31 -4.79 -3.91 15.54
C VAL A 31 -4.35 -5.17 16.27
N THR A 32 -4.34 -5.14 17.60
CA THR A 32 -3.97 -6.30 18.42
C THR A 32 -4.87 -7.49 18.11
N GLU A 33 -6.19 -7.28 18.09
CA GLU A 33 -7.15 -8.35 17.79
C GLU A 33 -7.01 -8.87 16.35
N THR A 34 -6.67 -8.01 15.38
CA THR A 34 -6.38 -8.45 14.00
C THR A 34 -5.12 -9.30 13.95
N VAL A 35 -4.05 -8.93 14.66
CA VAL A 35 -2.79 -9.68 14.73
C VAL A 35 -3.01 -11.06 15.37
N GLU A 36 -3.68 -11.10 16.51
CA GLU A 36 -4.00 -12.35 17.23
C GLU A 36 -4.81 -13.29 16.34
N TRP A 37 -5.88 -12.78 15.72
CA TRP A 37 -6.68 -13.56 14.77
C TRP A 37 -5.85 -14.10 13.61
N MET A 38 -4.98 -13.27 13.02
CA MET A 38 -4.13 -13.70 11.90
C MET A 38 -3.16 -14.78 12.32
N ALA A 39 -2.52 -14.65 13.49
CA ALA A 39 -1.58 -15.63 14.00
C ALA A 39 -2.25 -17.00 14.17
N GLU A 40 -3.46 -17.04 14.76
CA GLU A 40 -4.23 -18.27 14.91
C GLU A 40 -4.62 -18.90 13.56
N ARG A 41 -5.01 -18.08 12.58
CA ARG A 41 -5.39 -18.57 11.25
C ARG A 41 -4.20 -19.03 10.42
N LEU A 42 -3.05 -18.39 10.55
CA LEU A 42 -1.81 -18.85 9.92
C LEU A 42 -1.40 -20.23 10.45
N ALA A 43 -1.42 -20.43 11.76
CA ALA A 43 -1.14 -21.73 12.37
C ALA A 43 -2.10 -22.83 11.85
N ALA A 44 -3.39 -22.51 11.70
CA ALA A 44 -4.36 -23.45 11.14
C ALA A 44 -4.11 -23.78 9.66
N LEU A 45 -3.70 -22.80 8.85
CA LEU A 45 -3.36 -23.00 7.43
C LEU A 45 -2.10 -23.85 7.28
N GLU A 46 -1.09 -23.62 8.11
CA GLU A 46 0.14 -24.43 8.16
C GLU A 46 -0.16 -25.88 8.54
N ALA A 47 -0.98 -26.10 9.58
CA ALA A 47 -1.42 -27.44 9.98
C ALA A 47 -2.22 -28.14 8.86
N ALA A 48 -2.90 -27.38 7.99
CA ALA A 48 -3.59 -27.88 6.81
C ALA A 48 -2.68 -28.12 5.60
N GLY A 49 -1.36 -27.96 5.75
CA GLY A 49 -0.35 -28.23 4.72
C GLY A 49 -0.09 -27.08 3.76
N LEU A 50 -0.46 -25.85 4.10
CA LEU A 50 -0.12 -24.67 3.31
C LEU A 50 1.16 -24.02 3.87
N PRO A 51 2.27 -23.98 3.11
CA PRO A 51 3.52 -23.44 3.62
C PRO A 51 3.46 -21.91 3.78
N ARG A 52 4.19 -21.35 4.76
CA ARG A 52 4.14 -19.91 5.11
C ARG A 52 4.47 -19.00 3.94
N GLU A 53 5.44 -19.38 3.12
CA GLU A 53 5.90 -18.64 1.95
C GLU A 53 4.83 -18.54 0.84
N ALA A 54 3.81 -19.40 0.87
CA ALA A 54 2.68 -19.33 -0.05
C ALA A 54 1.54 -18.41 0.44
N ILE A 55 1.70 -17.78 1.61
CA ILE A 55 0.64 -16.99 2.25
C ILE A 55 1.02 -15.50 2.27
N ALA A 56 0.11 -14.66 1.80
CA ALA A 56 0.07 -13.24 2.09
C ALA A 56 -1.08 -12.93 3.07
N ILE A 57 -0.95 -11.87 3.86
CA ILE A 57 -1.97 -11.43 4.82
C ILE A 57 -2.60 -10.11 4.38
N ASP A 58 -3.90 -9.92 4.63
CA ASP A 58 -4.64 -8.68 4.37
C ASP A 58 -5.45 -8.29 5.62
N PRO A 59 -5.21 -7.12 6.24
CA PRO A 59 -5.85 -6.70 7.49
C PRO A 59 -7.33 -6.36 7.32
N GLY A 60 -7.83 -6.38 6.09
CA GLY A 60 -9.25 -6.24 5.84
C GLY A 60 -9.76 -4.85 6.22
N ILE A 61 -9.12 -3.82 5.68
CA ILE A 61 -9.61 -2.44 5.77
C ILE A 61 -11.07 -2.40 5.32
N ALA A 62 -11.94 -1.68 6.03
CA ALA A 62 -13.38 -1.58 5.83
C ALA A 62 -14.17 -2.90 5.93
N PHE A 63 -13.62 -3.96 6.54
CA PHE A 63 -14.37 -5.19 6.83
C PHE A 63 -14.69 -5.29 8.32
N GLY A 64 -15.85 -4.76 8.70
CA GLY A 64 -16.32 -4.76 10.09
C GLY A 64 -15.62 -3.76 11.00
N LYS A 65 -14.96 -2.75 10.42
CA LYS A 65 -14.27 -1.67 11.13
C LYS A 65 -15.01 -0.34 10.97
N SER A 66 -14.91 0.53 11.97
CA SER A 66 -15.23 1.95 11.84
C SER A 66 -14.17 2.68 11.00
N HIS A 67 -14.46 3.89 10.53
CA HIS A 67 -13.46 4.66 9.78
C HIS A 67 -12.23 5.01 10.65
N ASP A 68 -12.42 5.25 11.95
CA ASP A 68 -11.32 5.51 12.87
C ASP A 68 -10.44 4.28 13.07
N GLU A 69 -11.06 3.10 13.22
CA GLU A 69 -10.36 1.81 13.30
C GLU A 69 -9.59 1.47 12.01
N ASP A 70 -10.15 1.79 10.84
CA ASP A 70 -9.46 1.64 9.56
C ASP A 70 -8.22 2.53 9.50
N LEU A 71 -8.33 3.79 9.92
CA LEU A 71 -7.21 4.71 9.99
C LEU A 71 -6.19 4.26 11.04
N GLN A 72 -6.62 3.69 12.17
CA GLN A 72 -5.76 3.10 13.18
C GLN A 72 -4.94 1.93 12.63
N ALA A 73 -5.60 1.01 11.90
CA ALA A 73 -4.92 -0.11 11.24
C ALA A 73 -3.88 0.37 10.21
N LEU A 74 -4.19 1.43 9.45
CA LEU A 74 -3.25 2.04 8.50
C LEU A 74 -2.07 2.77 9.18
N ARG A 75 -2.29 3.39 10.35
CA ARG A 75 -1.23 4.04 11.16
C ARG A 75 -0.28 3.03 11.81
N ARG A 76 -0.79 1.84 12.14
CA ARG A 76 -0.07 0.78 12.86
C ARG A 76 0.24 -0.41 11.94
N LEU A 77 0.34 -0.15 10.64
CA LEU A 77 0.59 -1.18 9.63
C LEU A 77 1.86 -2.03 9.89
N PRO A 78 2.96 -1.48 10.46
CA PRO A 78 4.13 -2.28 10.81
C PRO A 78 3.86 -3.38 11.83
N GLU A 79 2.91 -3.19 12.74
CA GLU A 79 2.56 -4.19 13.77
C GLU A 79 1.88 -5.42 13.15
N LEU A 80 1.13 -5.22 12.06
CA LEU A 80 0.50 -6.30 11.29
C LEU A 80 1.52 -7.17 10.54
N ARG A 81 2.77 -6.71 10.37
CA ARG A 81 3.84 -7.46 9.70
C ARG A 81 4.57 -8.45 10.61
N THR A 82 4.26 -8.47 11.90
CA THR A 82 4.92 -9.32 12.91
C THR A 82 4.78 -10.83 12.64
N ALA A 83 3.84 -11.23 11.78
CA ALA A 83 3.63 -12.63 11.41
C ALA A 83 4.61 -13.16 10.32
N GLY A 84 5.39 -12.27 9.68
CA GLY A 84 6.44 -12.62 8.71
C GLY A 84 5.98 -12.80 7.26
N GLN A 85 4.67 -12.78 6.99
CA GLN A 85 4.11 -12.87 5.64
C GLN A 85 4.13 -11.52 4.91
N PRO A 86 4.16 -11.51 3.56
CA PRO A 86 3.89 -10.31 2.78
C PRO A 86 2.52 -9.73 3.09
N LEU A 87 2.47 -8.42 3.29
CA LEU A 87 1.24 -7.69 3.54
C LEU A 87 0.62 -7.21 2.21
N LEU A 88 -0.61 -7.67 1.97
CA LEU A 88 -1.52 -7.20 0.94
C LEU A 88 -2.45 -6.13 1.51
N LEU A 89 -2.61 -5.03 0.78
CA LEU A 89 -3.52 -3.96 1.15
C LEU A 89 -4.56 -3.71 0.06
N ALA A 90 -5.81 -4.08 0.35
CA ALA A 90 -6.97 -3.79 -0.47
C ALA A 90 -7.70 -2.54 0.04
N HIS A 91 -7.13 -1.35 -0.16
CA HIS A 91 -7.64 -0.10 0.43
C HIS A 91 -8.31 0.86 -0.57
N SER A 92 -8.07 0.66 -1.88
CA SER A 92 -8.44 1.60 -2.94
C SER A 92 -9.93 1.92 -2.98
N ARG A 93 -10.25 3.21 -3.09
CA ARG A 93 -11.60 3.79 -3.21
C ARG A 93 -12.58 3.46 -2.07
N LYS A 94 -12.10 2.94 -0.94
CA LYS A 94 -12.96 2.57 0.21
C LYS A 94 -13.54 3.78 0.93
N ASN A 95 -14.62 3.54 1.68
CA ASN A 95 -15.41 4.56 2.38
C ASN A 95 -14.62 5.38 3.41
N TYR A 96 -13.63 4.80 4.10
CA TYR A 96 -12.80 5.57 5.04
C TYR A 96 -12.11 6.76 4.34
N ILE A 97 -11.71 6.61 3.08
CA ILE A 97 -11.14 7.72 2.28
C ILE A 97 -12.16 8.84 2.12
N GLY A 98 -13.40 8.49 1.76
CA GLY A 98 -14.49 9.45 1.62
C GLY A 98 -14.81 10.18 2.92
N SER A 99 -14.66 9.52 4.07
CA SER A 99 -14.85 10.18 5.37
C SER A 99 -13.80 11.23 5.70
N VAL A 100 -12.62 11.17 5.07
CA VAL A 100 -11.51 12.12 5.27
C VAL A 100 -11.52 13.23 4.23
N SER A 101 -11.75 12.87 2.96
CA SER A 101 -11.65 13.79 1.81
C SER A 101 -12.98 14.40 1.36
N GLY A 102 -14.11 13.81 1.76
CA GLY A 102 -15.43 14.19 1.26
C GLY A 102 -15.74 13.73 -0.17
N THR A 103 -14.89 12.90 -0.79
CA THR A 103 -15.03 12.49 -2.19
C THR A 103 -15.88 11.24 -2.38
N GLY A 104 -16.56 11.17 -3.53
CA GLY A 104 -17.31 9.99 -3.98
C GLY A 104 -16.37 8.82 -4.33
N PRO A 105 -16.85 7.57 -4.39
CA PRO A 105 -16.00 6.41 -4.63
C PRO A 105 -15.10 6.49 -5.88
N GLU A 106 -15.60 7.08 -6.96
CA GLU A 106 -14.87 7.18 -8.23
C GLU A 106 -13.75 8.24 -8.22
N ASP A 107 -13.83 9.22 -7.32
CA ASP A 107 -12.91 10.36 -7.23
C ASP A 107 -11.80 10.16 -6.19
N ARG A 108 -11.61 8.92 -5.70
CA ARG A 108 -10.69 8.59 -4.58
C ARG A 108 -9.30 8.13 -5.01
N ASP A 109 -8.94 8.30 -6.27
CA ASP A 109 -7.67 7.78 -6.77
C ASP A 109 -6.48 8.55 -6.19
N LEU A 110 -6.57 9.87 -6.05
CA LEU A 110 -5.52 10.67 -5.44
C LEU A 110 -5.21 10.22 -4.01
N GLU A 111 -6.25 10.09 -3.18
CA GLU A 111 -6.10 9.65 -1.79
C GLU A 111 -5.66 8.19 -1.72
N THR A 112 -6.12 7.34 -2.64
CA THR A 112 -5.62 5.96 -2.80
C THR A 112 -4.11 5.98 -3.09
N HIS A 113 -3.62 6.87 -3.94
CA HIS A 113 -2.19 6.99 -4.20
C HIS A 113 -1.42 7.42 -2.95
N VAL A 114 -1.91 8.43 -2.22
CA VAL A 114 -1.30 8.87 -0.96
C VAL A 114 -1.21 7.71 0.05
N THR A 115 -2.32 7.01 0.30
CA THR A 115 -2.32 5.87 1.23
C THR A 115 -1.40 4.74 0.75
N THR A 116 -1.32 4.49 -0.55
CA THR A 116 -0.43 3.47 -1.12
C THR A 116 1.05 3.80 -0.85
N ALA A 117 1.47 5.05 -1.07
CA ALA A 117 2.85 5.47 -0.80
C ALA A 117 3.22 5.33 0.68
N LEU A 118 2.32 5.77 1.59
CA LEU A 118 2.53 5.65 3.03
C LEU A 118 2.56 4.19 3.49
N ALA A 119 1.67 3.34 2.96
CA ALA A 119 1.65 1.92 3.26
C ALA A 119 2.91 1.20 2.73
N TYR A 120 3.42 1.59 1.56
CA TYR A 120 4.68 1.09 1.02
C TYR A 120 5.86 1.43 1.94
N ALA A 121 5.93 2.67 2.40
CA ALA A 121 6.94 3.13 3.38
C ALA A 121 6.88 2.34 4.69
N GLN A 122 5.67 1.98 5.14
CA GLN A 122 5.44 1.15 6.32
C GLN A 122 5.66 -0.36 6.07
N GLY A 123 5.98 -0.77 4.84
CA GLY A 123 6.38 -2.13 4.53
C GLY A 123 5.36 -3.01 3.83
N ALA A 124 4.19 -2.50 3.44
CA ALA A 124 3.26 -3.22 2.57
C ALA A 124 3.91 -3.48 1.20
N ARG A 125 3.62 -4.63 0.59
CA ARG A 125 4.27 -5.06 -0.66
C ARG A 125 3.32 -5.49 -1.76
N ILE A 126 2.06 -5.78 -1.42
CA ILE A 126 1.05 -6.16 -2.41
C ILE A 126 -0.10 -5.17 -2.28
N PHE A 127 -0.55 -4.59 -3.39
CA PHE A 127 -1.62 -3.58 -3.41
C PHE A 127 -2.72 -4.01 -4.37
N ARG A 128 -3.96 -4.06 -3.87
CA ARG A 128 -5.14 -4.27 -4.70
C ARG A 128 -5.81 -2.92 -4.94
N VAL A 129 -5.75 -2.44 -6.18
CA VAL A 129 -6.16 -1.09 -6.57
C VAL A 129 -7.05 -1.10 -7.81
N HIS A 130 -7.81 -0.01 -8.01
CA HIS A 130 -8.60 0.22 -9.22
C HIS A 130 -7.77 0.95 -10.29
N ASP A 131 -7.16 2.09 -9.95
CA ASP A 131 -6.21 2.78 -10.83
C ASP A 131 -4.80 2.15 -10.74
N VAL A 132 -4.54 1.22 -11.65
CA VAL A 132 -3.23 0.53 -11.75
C VAL A 132 -2.15 1.48 -12.26
N ALA A 133 -2.46 2.34 -13.23
CA ALA A 133 -1.46 3.19 -13.87
C ALA A 133 -0.95 4.26 -12.90
N GLY A 134 -1.86 4.95 -12.20
CA GLY A 134 -1.50 5.90 -11.14
C GLY A 134 -0.74 5.23 -10.01
N THR A 135 -1.22 4.09 -9.51
CA THR A 135 -0.56 3.34 -8.44
C THR A 135 0.87 2.91 -8.80
N ARG A 136 1.14 2.50 -10.05
CA ARG A 136 2.50 2.17 -10.49
C ARG A 136 3.45 3.37 -10.40
N ARG A 137 2.99 4.57 -10.79
CA ARG A 137 3.77 5.80 -10.68
C ARG A 137 4.02 6.18 -9.23
N THR A 138 2.99 6.05 -8.39
CA THR A 138 3.08 6.23 -6.94
C THR A 138 4.13 5.32 -6.31
N LEU A 139 4.11 4.02 -6.62
CA LEU A 139 5.06 3.06 -6.07
C LEU A 139 6.49 3.31 -6.57
N ALA A 140 6.67 3.73 -7.83
CA ALA A 140 7.98 4.13 -8.34
C ALA A 140 8.56 5.30 -7.54
N MET A 141 7.75 6.33 -7.27
CA MET A 141 8.16 7.46 -6.44
C MET A 141 8.42 7.06 -4.99
N ALA A 142 7.54 6.26 -4.39
CA ALA A 142 7.72 5.78 -3.02
C ALA A 142 9.00 4.92 -2.87
N ALA A 143 9.28 4.05 -3.85
CA ALA A 143 10.51 3.25 -3.87
C ALA A 143 11.76 4.12 -4.00
N ALA A 144 11.71 5.16 -4.83
CA ALA A 144 12.80 6.13 -4.97
C ALA A 144 13.13 6.83 -3.64
N ILE A 145 12.11 7.12 -2.83
CA ILE A 145 12.29 7.79 -1.53
C ILE A 145 12.71 6.82 -0.42
N VAL A 146 12.13 5.62 -0.39
CA VAL A 146 12.23 4.72 0.78
C VAL A 146 13.35 3.68 0.64
N VAL A 147 13.64 3.22 -0.58
CA VAL A 147 14.52 2.06 -0.82
C VAL A 147 15.80 2.44 -1.56
N ALA A 148 15.75 3.43 -2.45
CA ALA A 148 16.91 3.76 -3.25
C ALA A 148 18.04 4.37 -2.40
N GLY A 149 19.28 3.99 -2.73
CA GLY A 149 20.47 4.53 -2.06
C GLY A 149 20.80 5.96 -2.50
N PRO A 150 21.63 6.68 -1.73
CA PRO A 150 22.14 7.99 -2.13
C PRO A 150 22.76 7.92 -3.53
N GLY A 151 22.39 8.88 -4.39
CA GLY A 151 22.90 8.97 -5.77
C GLY A 151 22.19 8.08 -6.80
N ALA A 152 21.23 7.23 -6.41
CA ALA A 152 20.47 6.41 -7.36
C ALA A 152 19.70 7.22 -8.43
N PHE A 153 19.42 8.50 -8.13
CA PHE A 153 18.82 9.47 -9.04
C PHE A 153 19.69 10.71 -9.20
N ALA A 154 21.02 10.59 -9.03
CA ALA A 154 21.93 11.69 -9.30
C ALA A 154 21.82 12.12 -10.78
N PRO A 155 21.89 13.43 -11.05
CA PRO A 155 22.13 13.96 -12.39
C PRO A 155 23.22 13.20 -13.15
N ASP A 156 22.87 12.75 -14.35
CA ASP A 156 23.82 12.26 -15.36
C ASP A 156 23.68 13.08 -16.66
N GLU A 157 24.46 12.75 -17.68
CA GLU A 157 24.39 13.45 -18.98
C GLU A 157 23.03 13.34 -19.67
N GLY A 158 22.19 12.37 -19.26
CA GLY A 158 20.83 12.17 -19.78
C GLY A 158 19.73 12.78 -18.92
N SER A 159 20.07 13.48 -17.85
CA SER A 159 19.12 14.08 -16.91
C SER A 159 18.77 15.52 -17.33
N TRP A 160 17.48 15.85 -17.42
CA TRP A 160 16.97 17.13 -17.87
C TRP A 160 16.05 17.77 -16.82
N PRO A 161 16.14 19.08 -16.53
CA PRO A 161 17.14 20.03 -17.01
C PRO A 161 18.48 19.93 -16.23
N TRP A 162 18.53 19.09 -15.20
CA TRP A 162 19.65 18.94 -14.28
C TRP A 162 20.63 17.88 -14.78
N ALA A 163 21.40 18.17 -15.83
CA ALA A 163 22.49 17.29 -16.26
C ALA A 163 23.65 17.33 -15.26
N ALA A 164 24.53 16.31 -15.27
CA ALA A 164 25.74 16.32 -14.44
C ALA A 164 26.56 17.60 -14.68
N GLY A 165 26.83 18.36 -13.61
CA GLY A 165 27.56 19.62 -13.68
C GLY A 165 26.72 20.86 -14.04
N ALA A 166 25.41 20.72 -14.25
CA ALA A 166 24.51 21.85 -14.48
C ALA A 166 24.45 22.76 -13.24
N THR A 167 24.56 24.07 -13.47
CA THR A 167 24.33 25.08 -12.46
C THR A 167 22.85 25.28 -12.20
N ALA A 168 22.49 25.76 -11.00
CA ALA A 168 21.10 26.08 -10.67
C ALA A 168 20.48 27.10 -11.64
N ALA A 169 21.27 28.04 -12.17
CA ALA A 169 20.81 29.00 -13.17
C ALA A 169 20.43 28.34 -14.50
N GLU A 170 21.20 27.35 -14.96
CA GLU A 170 20.92 26.62 -16.20
C GLU A 170 19.66 25.74 -16.09
N ALA A 171 19.35 25.27 -14.88
CA ALA A 171 18.22 24.40 -14.64
C ALA A 171 16.93 25.12 -14.22
N ILE A 172 16.99 26.39 -13.79
CA ILE A 172 15.82 27.22 -13.43
C ILE A 172 15.40 28.15 -14.58
N ALA A 173 16.18 28.24 -15.66
CA ALA A 173 15.81 28.96 -16.88
C ALA A 173 14.63 28.29 -17.61
N GLU A 174 14.17 28.90 -18.73
CA GLU A 174 13.07 28.39 -19.59
C GLU A 174 13.17 26.89 -19.92
N LYS A 175 14.37 26.29 -19.85
CA LYS A 175 14.62 24.86 -20.02
C LYS A 175 13.78 23.95 -19.11
N ALA A 176 13.46 24.35 -17.87
CA ALA A 176 12.62 23.54 -16.98
C ALA A 176 11.15 23.44 -17.42
N LEU A 177 10.70 24.33 -18.32
CA LEU A 177 9.33 24.38 -18.83
C LEU A 177 9.19 23.71 -20.21
N ILE A 178 10.28 23.21 -20.78
CA ILE A 178 10.34 22.62 -22.12
C ILE A 178 10.57 21.11 -21.97
N GLU A 179 9.91 20.32 -22.83
CA GLU A 179 10.05 18.87 -22.88
C GLU A 179 11.52 18.45 -23.10
N PRO A 180 12.01 17.39 -22.42
CA PRO A 180 13.37 16.90 -22.58
C PRO A 180 13.70 16.63 -24.04
N PRO A 181 14.93 16.97 -24.48
CA PRO A 181 15.44 16.52 -25.76
C PRO A 181 15.36 14.99 -25.91
N SER A 182 15.25 14.52 -27.15
CA SER A 182 15.18 13.08 -27.43
C SER A 182 16.32 12.31 -26.78
N GLY A 183 15.98 11.26 -26.02
CA GLY A 183 16.94 10.43 -25.29
C GLY A 183 17.26 10.90 -23.88
N GLN A 184 16.74 12.05 -23.44
CA GLN A 184 16.87 12.52 -22.06
C GLN A 184 15.62 12.21 -21.24
N ARG A 185 15.81 12.07 -19.93
CA ARG A 185 14.73 11.90 -18.94
C ARG A 185 14.52 13.19 -18.17
N TRP A 186 13.27 13.48 -17.81
CA TRP A 186 12.94 14.48 -16.77
C TRP A 186 13.65 14.16 -15.44
#